data_AF-A0A9Q9NBH5-F1
#
_entry.id   AF-A0A9Q9NBH5-F1
#
_cell.length_a   1.000
_cell.length_b   1.000
_cell.length_c   1.000
_cell.angle_alpha   90.00
_cell.angle_beta   90.00
_cell.angle_gamma   90.00
#
_symmetry.space_group_name_H-M   'P 1'
#
loop_
_entity.id
_entity.type
_entity.pdbx_description
1 polymer ?
#
loop_
_entity_poly.entity_id
_entity_poly.type
_entity_poly.pdbx_seq_one_letter_code
_entity_poly.pdbx_strand_id
1 'polypeptide(L)'
;MDRNELFNHLVKLENNVNRIQEDMQALKSLTVELVEENVALQIENDNLKTLMNQEPEATPVERVSNTSEEKTPQKKQLQSREYFATLYHEGFHICHDVFGKHRNGQDCIFCMDILNDKL
;
A
#
# COMPACT_ATOMS: atom_id res chain seq x y z
N MET A 1 -30.54 3.34 -51.66
CA MET A 1 -29.85 2.44 -50.72
C MET A 1 -30.72 1.23 -50.54
N ASP A 2 -30.17 0.04 -50.77
CA ASP A 2 -30.91 -1.20 -50.64
C ASP A 2 -31.14 -1.50 -49.15
N ARG A 3 -32.32 -2.02 -48.79
CA ARG A 3 -32.68 -2.30 -47.39
C ARG A 3 -31.67 -3.24 -46.73
N ASN A 4 -31.20 -4.23 -47.49
CA ASN A 4 -30.23 -5.22 -47.01
C ASN A 4 -28.85 -4.59 -46.75
N GLU A 5 -28.47 -3.56 -47.51
CA GLU A 5 -27.21 -2.84 -47.33
C GLU A 5 -27.20 -2.06 -46.01
N LEU A 6 -28.31 -1.38 -45.69
CA LEU A 6 -28.48 -0.68 -44.40
C LEU A 6 -28.43 -1.65 -43.21
N PHE A 7 -29.09 -2.80 -43.31
CA PHE A 7 -29.01 -3.83 -42.26
C PHE A 7 -27.59 -4.35 -42.07
N ASN A 8 -26.86 -4.62 -43.15
CA ASN A 8 -25.47 -5.05 -43.07
C ASN A 8 -24.57 -3.99 -42.43
N HIS A 9 -24.81 -2.70 -42.72
CA HIS A 9 -24.08 -1.60 -42.11
C HIS A 9 -24.38 -1.48 -40.62
N LEU A 10 -25.63 -1.66 -40.22
CA LEU A 10 -26.04 -1.64 -38.82
C LEU A 10 -25.38 -2.77 -38.02
N VAL A 11 -25.40 -4.00 -38.53
CA VAL A 11 -24.74 -5.15 -37.89
C VAL A 11 -23.22 -4.96 -37.79
N LYS A 12 -22.59 -4.40 -38.83
CA LYS A 12 -21.16 -4.07 -38.77
C LYS A 12 -20.86 -3.03 -37.70
N LEU A 13 -21.70 -2.01 -37.55
CA LEU A 13 -21.54 -0.98 -36.52
C LEU A 13 -21.69 -1.59 -35.13
N GLU A 14 -22.72 -2.40 -34.91
CA GLU A 14 -22.95 -3.12 -33.65
C GLU A 14 -21.73 -3.98 -33.26
N ASN A 15 -21.20 -4.78 -34.19
CA ASN A 15 -20.01 -5.58 -33.94
C ASN A 15 -18.77 -4.73 -33.60
N ASN A 16 -18.61 -3.57 -34.25
CA ASN A 16 -17.52 -2.66 -33.93
C ASN A 16 -17.67 -2.04 -32.53
N VAL A 17 -18.88 -1.69 -32.12
CA VAL A 17 -19.16 -1.18 -30.77
C VAL A 17 -18.84 -2.26 -29.73
N ASN A 18 -19.25 -3.51 -29.97
CA ASN A 18 -18.93 -4.62 -29.08
C ASN A 18 -17.43 -4.84 -28.95
N ARG A 19 -16.68 -4.80 -30.06
CA ARG A 19 -15.22 -4.91 -30.05
C ARG A 19 -14.56 -3.79 -29.25
N ILE A 20 -15.01 -2.54 -29.46
CA ILE A 20 -14.50 -1.39 -28.69
C ILE A 20 -14.78 -1.58 -27.19
N GLN A 21 -15.93 -2.12 -26.83
CA GLN A 21 -16.27 -2.37 -25.44
C GLN A 21 -15.39 -3.46 -24.81
N GLU A 22 -15.09 -4.52 -25.54
CA GLU A 22 -14.13 -5.56 -25.11
C GLU A 22 -12.73 -4.98 -24.92
N ASP A 23 -12.23 -4.20 -25.89
CA ASP A 23 -10.93 -3.52 -25.81
C ASP A 23 -10.86 -2.58 -24.60
N MET A 24 -11.95 -1.87 -24.31
CA MET A 24 -12.06 -0.98 -23.15
C MET A 24 -12.00 -1.73 -21.82
N GLN A 25 -12.61 -2.93 -21.74
CA GLN A 25 -12.54 -3.78 -20.55
C GLN A 25 -11.13 -4.33 -20.33
N ALA A 26 -10.45 -4.74 -21.41
CA ALA A 26 -9.06 -5.19 -21.35
C ALA A 26 -8.14 -4.05 -20.88
N LEU A 27 -8.28 -2.85 -21.45
CA LEU A 27 -7.51 -1.68 -21.07
C LEU A 27 -7.75 -1.28 -19.62
N LYS A 28 -8.99 -1.34 -19.14
CA LYS A 28 -9.31 -1.10 -17.73
C LYS A 28 -8.55 -2.06 -16.82
N SER A 29 -8.53 -3.34 -17.15
CA SER A 29 -7.85 -4.37 -16.35
C SER A 29 -6.34 -4.11 -16.28
N LEU A 30 -5.71 -3.83 -17.44
CA LEU A 30 -4.31 -3.45 -17.51
C LEU A 30 -3.99 -2.17 -16.73
N THR A 31 -4.92 -1.21 -16.73
CA THR A 31 -4.75 0.06 -16.01
C THR A 31 -4.75 -0.17 -14.50
N VAL A 32 -5.62 -1.06 -14.00
CA VAL A 32 -5.64 -1.41 -12.58
C VAL A 32 -4.31 -2.05 -12.17
N GLU A 33 -3.84 -3.05 -12.92
CA GLU A 33 -2.56 -3.73 -12.67
C GLU A 33 -1.38 -2.75 -12.65
N LEU A 34 -1.33 -1.84 -13.63
CA LEU A 34 -0.28 -0.83 -13.72
C LEU A 34 -0.32 0.16 -12.54
N VAL A 35 -1.51 0.55 -12.09
CA VAL A 35 -1.67 1.43 -10.93
C VAL A 35 -1.23 0.74 -9.64
N GLU A 36 -1.60 -0.54 -9.46
CA GLU A 36 -1.17 -1.33 -8.31
C GLU A 36 0.35 -1.48 -8.26
N GLU A 37 0.99 -1.81 -9.38
CA GLU A 37 2.45 -1.86 -9.50
C GLU A 37 3.09 -0.50 -9.20
N ASN A 38 2.52 0.58 -9.73
CA ASN A 38 3.05 1.92 -9.50
C ASN A 38 3.00 2.31 -8.02
N VAL A 39 1.89 2.02 -7.33
CA VAL A 39 1.75 2.27 -5.89
C VAL A 39 2.77 1.43 -5.10
N ALA A 40 2.94 0.15 -5.44
CA ALA A 40 3.93 -0.71 -4.80
C ALA A 40 5.36 -0.16 -4.95
N LEU A 41 5.71 0.28 -6.17
CA LEU A 41 7.02 0.89 -6.47
C LEU A 41 7.21 2.23 -5.75
N GLN A 42 6.16 3.05 -5.64
CA GLN A 42 6.22 4.31 -4.89
C GLN A 42 6.54 4.06 -3.41
N ILE A 43 5.86 3.08 -2.79
CA ILE A 43 6.11 2.68 -1.41
C ILE A 43 7.55 2.18 -1.24
N GLU A 44 8.04 1.34 -2.15
CA GLU A 44 9.42 0.86 -2.12
C GLU A 44 10.42 2.02 -2.25
N ASN A 45 10.17 2.95 -3.18
CA ASN A 45 11.03 4.10 -3.40
C ASN A 45 11.10 5.00 -2.15
N ASP A 46 9.96 5.25 -1.51
CA ASP A 46 9.89 6.04 -0.28
C ASP A 46 10.60 5.32 0.87
N ASN A 47 10.42 4.01 1.02
CA ASN A 47 11.17 3.21 1.97
C ASN A 47 12.68 3.31 1.74
N LEU A 48 13.14 3.16 0.49
CA LEU A 48 14.56 3.30 0.13
C LEU A 48 15.09 4.70 0.46
N LYS A 49 14.35 5.77 0.13
CA LYS A 49 14.71 7.15 0.50
C LYS A 49 14.82 7.32 2.02
N THR A 50 13.90 6.75 2.79
CA THR A 50 13.99 6.81 4.26
C THR A 50 15.21 6.08 4.79
N LEU A 51 15.60 4.95 4.18
CA LEU A 51 16.82 4.23 4.54
C LEU A 51 18.09 5.01 4.16
N MET A 52 18.13 5.62 2.97
CA MET A 52 19.26 6.46 2.54
C MET A 52 19.40 7.72 3.41
N ASN A 53 18.29 8.36 3.77
CA ASN A 53 18.28 9.49 4.70
C ASN A 53 18.56 9.08 6.16
N GLN A 54 18.55 7.78 6.46
CA GLN A 54 18.95 7.21 7.75
C GLN A 54 20.39 6.68 7.74
N GLU A 55 21.07 6.64 6.59
CA GLU A 55 22.53 6.48 6.58
C GLU A 55 23.17 7.76 7.13
N PRO A 56 24.12 7.63 8.07
CA PRO A 56 24.35 8.65 9.06
C PRO A 56 25.05 9.86 8.46
N GLU A 57 24.68 11.03 8.98
CA GLU A 57 25.65 12.08 9.22
C GLU A 57 26.84 11.50 10.00
N ALA A 58 27.80 10.95 9.28
CA ALA A 58 29.17 10.80 9.74
C ALA A 58 29.81 12.18 9.65
N THR A 59 29.42 13.07 10.56
CA THR A 59 30.21 14.26 10.89
C THR A 59 31.17 13.87 12.02
N PRO A 60 32.49 13.78 11.77
CA PRO A 60 33.46 13.78 12.85
C PRO A 60 33.79 15.23 13.24
N VAL A 61 34.23 15.40 14.49
CA VAL A 61 34.86 16.60 15.08
C VAL A 61 33.83 17.68 15.53
N GLU A 62 33.63 18.05 16.79
CA GLU A 62 34.38 17.94 18.04
C GLU A 62 33.41 18.32 19.18
N ARG A 63 33.34 17.51 20.25
CA ARG A 63 33.36 18.00 21.65
C ARG A 63 33.28 16.83 22.64
N VAL A 64 34.43 16.65 23.28
CA VAL A 64 34.78 15.83 24.44
C VAL A 64 33.66 15.72 25.48
N SER A 65 33.33 14.50 25.90
CA SER A 65 33.39 14.01 27.31
C SER A 65 32.39 12.86 27.57
N ASN A 66 32.93 11.65 27.73
CA ASN A 66 32.52 10.57 28.65
C ASN A 66 31.03 10.26 28.83
N THR A 67 30.56 9.16 28.25
CA THR A 67 30.32 7.86 28.94
C THR A 67 29.60 6.92 27.99
N SER A 68 30.11 5.69 27.92
CA SER A 68 29.62 4.60 27.09
C SER A 68 28.27 4.12 27.60
N GLU A 69 27.25 4.06 26.74
CA GLU A 69 26.14 3.10 26.85
C GLU A 69 25.42 2.96 25.50
N GLU A 70 25.11 1.72 25.17
CA GLU A 70 24.79 1.17 23.85
C GLU A 70 23.51 1.77 23.24
N LYS A 71 23.61 2.32 22.03
CA LYS A 71 22.43 2.74 21.25
C LYS A 71 21.84 1.53 20.53
N THR A 72 20.90 0.90 21.21
CA THR A 72 19.96 -0.12 20.73
C THR A 72 19.17 0.31 19.47
N PRO A 73 18.67 -0.64 18.66
CA PRO A 73 17.85 -0.42 17.45
C PRO A 73 16.39 0.01 17.73
N GLN A 74 16.09 0.63 18.88
CA GLN A 74 14.72 0.90 19.35
C GLN A 74 13.94 1.96 18.56
N LYS A 75 14.60 2.86 17.81
CA LYS A 75 13.89 3.95 17.11
C LYS A 75 12.99 3.50 15.96
N LYS A 76 13.33 2.41 15.24
CA LYS A 76 12.48 1.89 14.14
C LYS A 76 11.25 1.14 14.64
N GLN A 77 11.36 0.47 15.79
CA GLN A 77 10.28 -0.33 16.38
C GLN A 77 9.16 0.52 16.99
N LEU A 78 9.49 1.73 17.45
CA LEU A 78 8.50 2.69 17.98
C LEU A 78 7.54 3.18 16.87
N GLN A 79 8.05 3.45 15.67
CA GLN A 79 7.27 4.01 14.57
C GLN A 79 6.24 3.02 14.01
N SER A 80 6.61 1.73 13.88
CA SER A 80 5.67 0.68 13.44
C SER A 80 4.57 0.41 14.47
N ARG A 81 4.89 0.49 15.76
CA ARG A 81 3.91 0.30 16.84
C ARG A 81 2.88 1.44 16.90
N GLU A 82 3.32 2.68 16.72
CA GLU A 82 2.44 3.85 16.63
C GLU A 82 1.47 3.76 15.45
N TYR A 83 1.95 3.26 14.30
CA TYR A 83 1.10 3.02 13.13
C TYR A 83 0.04 1.96 13.39
N PHE A 84 0.41 0.81 13.98
CA PHE A 84 -0.57 -0.23 14.35
C PHE A 84 -1.58 0.25 15.41
N ALA A 85 -1.13 1.04 16.39
CA ALA A 85 -2.04 1.66 17.36
C ALA A 85 -3.05 2.59 16.66
N THR A 86 -2.60 3.37 15.69
CA THR A 86 -3.47 4.25 14.89
C THR A 86 -4.53 3.46 14.13
N LEU A 87 -4.13 2.42 13.37
CA LEU A 87 -5.09 1.56 12.65
C LEU A 87 -6.08 0.86 13.59
N TYR A 88 -5.61 0.42 14.77
CA TYR A 88 -6.48 -0.19 15.77
C TYR A 88 -7.53 0.80 16.30
N HIS A 89 -7.15 2.06 16.53
CA HIS A 89 -8.05 3.12 16.98
C HIS A 89 -9.04 3.56 15.89
N GLU A 90 -8.64 3.51 14.62
CA GLU A 90 -9.52 3.71 13.46
C GLU A 90 -10.52 2.55 13.27
N GLY A 91 -10.39 1.48 14.04
CA GLY A 91 -11.34 0.37 14.05
C GLY A 91 -10.96 -0.76 13.09
N PHE A 92 -9.69 -0.87 12.68
CA PHE A 92 -9.21 -1.96 11.84
C PHE A 92 -8.48 -3.04 12.64
N HIS A 93 -8.51 -4.27 12.14
CA HIS A 93 -7.71 -5.37 12.66
C HIS A 93 -6.25 -5.25 12.21
N ILE A 94 -5.33 -5.47 13.15
CA ILE A 94 -3.88 -5.48 12.92
C ILE A 94 -3.25 -6.88 13.08
N CYS A 95 -4.05 -7.90 13.38
CA CYS A 95 -3.62 -9.29 13.48
C CYS A 95 -3.58 -9.98 12.12
N HIS A 96 -2.68 -10.95 11.97
CA HIS A 96 -2.44 -11.65 10.69
C HIS A 96 -3.71 -12.22 10.06
N ASP A 97 -4.61 -12.81 10.86
CA ASP A 97 -5.78 -13.55 10.36
C ASP A 97 -6.80 -12.69 9.62
N VAL A 98 -6.95 -11.42 10.01
CA VAL A 98 -7.99 -10.52 9.50
C VAL A 98 -7.47 -9.11 9.26
N PHE A 99 -6.19 -8.97 8.94
CA PHE A 99 -5.53 -7.67 8.77
C PHE A 99 -6.31 -6.73 7.84
N GLY A 100 -6.51 -5.48 8.28
CA GLY A 100 -7.16 -4.42 7.51
C GLY A 100 -8.69 -4.51 7.42
N LYS A 101 -9.35 -5.52 8.02
CA LYS A 101 -10.82 -5.55 8.11
C LYS A 101 -11.34 -4.69 9.25
N HIS A 102 -12.54 -4.14 9.09
CA HIS A 102 -13.20 -3.33 10.11
C HIS A 102 -13.71 -4.19 11.28
N ARG A 103 -13.40 -3.78 12.51
CA ARG A 103 -13.76 -4.45 13.78
C ARG A 103 -15.20 -4.23 14.21
N ASN A 104 -15.92 -3.31 13.57
CA ASN A 104 -17.31 -2.96 13.91
C ASN A 104 -17.50 -2.64 15.42
N GLY A 105 -16.46 -2.16 16.10
CA GLY A 105 -16.46 -1.82 17.52
C GLY A 105 -16.18 -2.98 18.49
N GLN A 106 -15.84 -4.19 18.05
CA GLN A 106 -15.49 -5.31 18.93
C GLN A 106 -13.98 -5.37 19.17
N ASP A 107 -13.51 -5.53 20.41
CA ASP A 107 -12.08 -5.73 20.72
C ASP A 107 -11.58 -7.11 20.28
N CYS A 108 -10.38 -7.13 19.68
CA CYS A 108 -9.75 -8.35 19.18
C CYS A 108 -8.54 -8.69 20.06
N ILE A 109 -8.57 -9.85 20.71
CA ILE A 109 -7.52 -10.32 21.62
C ILE A 109 -6.16 -10.38 20.92
N PHE A 110 -6.11 -10.92 19.70
CA PHE A 110 -4.88 -11.00 18.92
C PHE A 110 -4.29 -9.63 18.55
N CYS A 111 -5.14 -8.62 18.32
CA CYS A 111 -4.66 -7.26 18.09
C CYS A 111 -4.10 -6.64 19.38
N MET A 112 -4.70 -6.94 20.53
CA MET A 112 -4.22 -6.50 21.83
C MET A 112 -2.87 -7.11 22.18
N ASP A 113 -2.66 -8.40 21.87
CA ASP A 113 -1.37 -9.06 22.07
C ASP A 113 -0.26 -8.36 21.27
N ILE A 114 -0.53 -8.02 20.00
CA ILE A 114 0.42 -7.29 19.15
C ILE A 114 0.74 -5.88 19.70
N LEU A 115 -0.22 -5.21 20.34
CA LEU A 115 -0.02 -3.88 20.95
C LEU A 115 0.70 -3.96 22.30
N ASN A 116 0.49 -5.05 23.05
CA ASN A 116 1.01 -5.26 24.40
C ASN A 116 2.34 -6.01 24.45
N ASP A 117 2.76 -6.66 23.36
CA ASP A 117 4.06 -7.31 23.28
C ASP A 117 5.18 -6.29 23.47
N LYS A 118 5.73 -6.29 24.69
CA LYS A 118 7.03 -5.72 25.01
C LYS A 118 8.08 -6.76 24.62
N LEU A 119 8.57 -6.70 23.38
CA LEU A 119 9.95 -7.10 23.10
C LEU A 119 10.87 -5.92 23.35
#